data_AF-A0A7J3A731-F1
#
_entry.id   AF-A0A7J3A731-F1
#
_cell.length_a   1.000
_cell.length_b   1.000
_cell.length_c   1.000
_cell.angle_alpha   90.00
_cell.angle_beta   90.00
_cell.angle_gamma   90.00
#
_symmetry.space_group_name_H-M   'P 1'
#
loop_
_entity.id
_entity.type
_entity.pdbx_description
1 polymer ?
#
loop_
_entity_poly.entity_id
_entity_poly.type
_entity_poly.pdbx_seq_one_letter_code
_entity_poly.pdbx_strand_id
1 'polypeptide(L)'
;MRGILKVLSAAGRLKQIPRTGWVTKAGVEDAESVADHSFRVGLAAMILSDILKLDTLKAVRIALIHDLAESYIGDLTPEQANEGLDKSSLEEEAMLRILKDLPDQIQPLYLEAWREWVKGESSEARLVREVDALEMALQAEEYARSGFDQTKLAEFKRSASERIKSGVVRGLLEALG
;
A
#
# COMPACT_ATOMS: atom_id res chain seq x y z
N MET A 1 22.93 13.52 0.67
CA MET A 1 21.93 14.47 0.10
C MET A 1 21.28 13.96 -1.18
N ARG A 2 22.03 13.57 -2.23
CA ARG A 2 21.44 13.11 -3.51
C ARG A 2 20.50 11.89 -3.37
N GLY A 3 20.82 10.90 -2.53
CA GLY A 3 19.92 9.76 -2.28
C GLY A 3 18.59 10.15 -1.63
N ILE A 4 18.62 11.09 -0.67
CA ILE A 4 17.40 11.60 -0.02
C ILE A 4 16.48 12.24 -1.08
N LEU A 5 17.03 13.07 -1.97
CA LEU A 5 16.25 13.66 -3.05
C LEU A 5 15.64 12.60 -3.99
N LYS A 6 16.33 11.49 -4.26
CA LYS A 6 15.76 10.40 -5.07
C LYS A 6 14.55 9.76 -4.41
N VAL A 7 14.62 9.47 -3.11
CA VAL A 7 13.50 8.92 -2.35
C VAL A 7 12.32 9.89 -2.34
N LEU A 8 12.58 11.17 -2.07
CA LEU A 8 11.53 12.20 -2.07
C LEU A 8 10.92 12.42 -3.48
N SER A 9 11.73 12.35 -4.53
CA SER A 9 11.24 12.40 -5.91
C SER A 9 10.43 11.16 -6.28
N ALA A 10 10.80 9.97 -5.80
CA ALA A 10 10.02 8.75 -5.99
C ALA A 10 8.64 8.88 -5.33
N ALA A 11 8.59 9.28 -4.06
CA ALA A 11 7.33 9.58 -3.37
C ALA A 11 6.52 10.69 -4.07
N GLY A 12 7.20 11.69 -4.63
CA GLY A 12 6.55 12.75 -5.41
C GLY A 12 5.85 12.24 -6.69
N ARG A 13 6.41 11.23 -7.37
CA ARG A 13 5.78 10.63 -8.56
C ARG A 13 4.52 9.84 -8.23
N LEU A 14 4.43 9.24 -7.04
CA LEU A 14 3.23 8.51 -6.60
C LEU A 14 1.97 9.37 -6.62
N LYS A 15 2.11 10.70 -6.45
CA LYS A 15 0.99 11.66 -6.53
C LYS A 15 0.34 11.77 -7.92
N GLN A 16 1.01 11.25 -8.95
CA GLN A 16 0.56 11.29 -10.33
C GLN A 16 0.19 9.90 -10.86
N ILE A 17 0.28 8.87 -10.01
CA ILE A 17 -0.07 7.50 -10.36
C ILE A 17 -1.44 7.22 -9.74
N PRO A 18 -2.52 7.17 -10.52
CA PRO A 18 -3.83 6.77 -10.01
C PRO A 18 -3.80 5.28 -9.64
N ARG A 19 -4.58 4.88 -8.64
CA ARG A 19 -4.77 3.48 -8.28
C ARG A 19 -5.52 2.76 -9.41
N THR A 20 -4.81 1.90 -10.14
CA THR A 20 -5.23 1.29 -11.42
C THR A 20 -6.52 0.50 -11.28
N GLY A 21 -6.74 -0.17 -10.14
CA GLY A 21 -7.96 -0.92 -9.87
C GLY A 21 -9.23 -0.07 -9.98
N TRP A 22 -9.23 1.15 -9.44
CA TRP A 22 -10.39 2.03 -9.49
C TRP A 22 -10.71 2.50 -10.91
N VAL A 23 -9.68 2.87 -11.66
CA VAL A 23 -9.83 3.34 -13.05
C VAL A 23 -10.33 2.21 -13.94
N THR A 24 -9.67 1.05 -13.88
CA THR A 24 -9.89 -0.03 -14.86
C THR A 24 -11.09 -0.91 -14.54
N LYS A 25 -11.38 -1.15 -13.25
CA LYS A 25 -12.46 -2.07 -12.84
C LYS A 25 -13.71 -1.35 -12.36
N ALA A 26 -13.57 -0.23 -11.64
CA ALA A 26 -14.70 0.52 -11.12
C ALA A 26 -15.13 1.70 -12.03
N GLY A 27 -14.29 2.12 -12.98
CA GLY A 27 -14.58 3.25 -13.87
C GLY A 27 -14.49 4.62 -13.18
N VAL A 28 -13.67 4.72 -12.12
CA VAL A 28 -13.41 5.98 -11.41
C VAL A 28 -12.30 6.72 -12.15
N GLU A 29 -12.65 7.71 -12.97
CA GLU A 29 -11.66 8.47 -13.76
C GLU A 29 -10.75 9.33 -12.86
N ASP A 30 -11.33 10.03 -11.89
CA ASP A 30 -10.61 10.84 -10.89
C ASP A 30 -10.28 10.00 -9.63
N ALA A 31 -9.65 8.84 -9.84
CA ALA A 31 -9.26 7.96 -8.74
C ALA A 31 -8.17 8.57 -7.86
N GLU A 32 -8.18 8.21 -6.59
CA GLU A 32 -7.07 8.48 -5.65
C GLU A 32 -5.72 8.05 -6.25
N SER A 33 -4.67 8.78 -5.88
CA SER A 33 -3.31 8.41 -6.24
C SER A 33 -2.74 7.38 -5.27
N VAL A 34 -1.67 6.68 -5.66
CA VAL A 34 -0.91 5.79 -4.77
C VAL A 34 -0.39 6.54 -3.54
N ALA A 35 -0.10 7.83 -3.67
CA ALA A 35 0.29 8.67 -2.54
C ALA A 35 -0.85 8.93 -1.55
N ASP A 36 -2.09 9.09 -2.04
CA ASP A 36 -3.27 9.27 -1.18
C ASP A 36 -3.55 8.00 -0.37
N HIS A 37 -3.54 6.85 -1.06
CA HIS A 37 -3.62 5.52 -0.45
C HIS A 37 -2.54 5.33 0.63
N SER A 38 -1.27 5.54 0.27
CA SER A 38 -0.12 5.36 1.18
C SER A 38 -0.21 6.24 2.42
N PHE A 39 -0.73 7.46 2.30
CA PHE A 39 -0.94 8.35 3.45
C PHE A 39 -1.95 7.75 4.42
N ARG A 40 -3.11 7.29 3.93
CA ARG A 40 -4.16 6.74 4.79
C ARG A 40 -3.76 5.40 5.39
N VAL A 41 -3.02 4.56 4.65
CA VAL A 41 -2.40 3.33 5.19
C VAL A 41 -1.43 3.66 6.32
N GLY A 42 -0.55 4.66 6.14
CA GLY A 42 0.39 5.09 7.19
C GLY A 42 -0.30 5.56 8.46
N LEU A 43 -1.35 6.37 8.34
CA LEU A 43 -2.15 6.85 9.47
C LEU A 43 -2.86 5.70 10.19
N ALA A 44 -3.49 4.79 9.45
CA ALA A 44 -4.19 3.65 10.03
C ALA A 44 -3.23 2.65 10.69
N ALA A 45 -2.07 2.40 10.07
CA ALA A 45 -1.03 1.56 10.63
C ALA A 45 -0.51 2.12 11.96
N MET A 46 -0.31 3.45 12.05
CA MET A 46 0.09 4.12 13.29
C MET A 46 -0.91 3.87 14.42
N ILE A 47 -2.19 4.14 14.19
CA ILE A 47 -3.24 3.99 15.22
C ILE A 47 -3.41 2.52 15.64
N LEU A 48 -3.44 1.60 14.67
CA LEU A 48 -3.71 0.19 14.95
C LEU A 48 -2.52 -0.52 15.60
N SER A 49 -1.29 -0.14 15.26
CA SER A 49 -0.10 -0.69 15.92
C SER A 49 -0.03 -0.28 17.39
N ASP A 50 -0.41 0.96 17.73
CA ASP A 50 -0.51 1.41 19.13
C ASP A 50 -1.56 0.59 19.91
N ILE A 51 -2.75 0.38 19.34
CA ILE A 51 -3.82 -0.42 19.95
C ILE A 51 -3.36 -1.86 20.18
N LEU A 52 -2.66 -2.44 19.22
CA LEU A 52 -2.16 -3.82 19.26
C LEU A 52 -0.83 -3.96 20.00
N LYS A 53 -0.25 -2.86 20.50
CA LYS A 53 1.03 -2.80 21.21
C LYS A 53 2.20 -3.40 20.38
N LEU A 54 2.21 -3.10 19.08
CA LEU A 54 3.29 -3.47 18.15
C LEU A 54 4.36 -2.37 18.07
N ASP A 55 5.43 -2.60 17.31
CA ASP A 55 6.38 -1.52 17.00
C ASP A 55 5.79 -0.54 15.98
N THR A 56 5.19 0.54 16.49
CA THR A 56 4.55 1.59 15.69
C THR A 56 5.49 2.26 14.71
N LEU A 57 6.74 2.52 15.11
CA LEU A 57 7.72 3.16 14.22
C LEU A 57 8.05 2.24 13.04
N LYS A 58 8.17 0.94 13.29
CA LYS A 58 8.38 -0.05 12.25
C LYS A 58 7.15 -0.23 11.35
N ALA A 59 5.95 -0.31 11.90
CA ALA A 59 4.71 -0.41 11.14
C ALA A 59 4.52 0.81 10.21
N VAL A 60 4.71 2.03 10.72
CA VAL A 60 4.64 3.25 9.91
C VAL A 60 5.74 3.30 8.85
N ARG A 61 6.97 2.88 9.19
CA ARG A 61 8.06 2.80 8.20
C ARG A 61 7.70 1.87 7.05
N ILE A 62 7.15 0.69 7.36
CA ILE A 62 6.70 -0.28 6.36
C ILE A 62 5.59 0.34 5.49
N ALA A 63 4.56 0.90 6.12
CA ALA A 63 3.43 1.52 5.43
C ALA A 63 3.84 2.65 4.47
N LEU A 64 4.78 3.52 4.86
CA LEU A 64 5.20 4.64 4.02
C LEU A 64 6.04 4.23 2.80
N ILE A 65 6.58 3.02 2.76
CA ILE A 65 7.48 2.59 1.68
C ILE A 65 6.96 1.41 0.86
N HIS A 66 5.86 0.77 1.28
CA HIS A 66 5.40 -0.48 0.69
C HIS A 66 5.18 -0.38 -0.84
N ASP A 67 4.56 0.72 -1.29
CA ASP A 67 4.28 1.01 -2.70
C ASP A 67 5.30 1.95 -3.37
N LEU A 68 6.45 2.22 -2.72
CA LEU A 68 7.41 3.19 -3.27
C LEU A 68 7.99 2.74 -4.63
N ALA A 69 8.06 1.42 -4.85
CA ALA A 69 8.48 0.81 -6.12
C ALA A 69 7.59 1.23 -7.30
N GLU A 70 6.29 1.46 -7.06
CA GLU A 70 5.31 1.84 -8.09
C GLU A 70 5.65 3.17 -8.77
N SER A 71 6.45 4.01 -8.11
CA SER A 71 6.98 5.25 -8.71
C SER A 71 7.86 5.04 -9.95
N TYR A 72 8.29 3.80 -10.21
CA TYR A 72 9.04 3.40 -11.42
C TYR A 72 8.29 2.41 -12.30
N ILE A 73 7.50 1.51 -11.71
CA ILE A 73 6.86 0.41 -12.46
C ILE A 73 5.36 0.62 -12.69
N GLY A 74 4.76 1.65 -12.08
CA GLY A 74 3.31 1.88 -12.03
C GLY A 74 2.59 1.01 -11.00
N ASP A 75 1.33 1.32 -10.73
CA ASP A 75 0.45 0.45 -9.93
C ASP A 75 -0.02 -0.73 -10.79
N LEU A 76 0.72 -1.84 -10.73
CA LEU A 76 0.43 -3.05 -11.48
C LEU A 76 -0.65 -3.89 -10.78
N THR A 77 -1.77 -4.12 -11.46
CA THR A 77 -2.86 -4.98 -10.95
C THR A 77 -2.44 -6.45 -10.89
N PRO A 78 -3.15 -7.29 -10.11
CA PRO A 78 -2.89 -8.74 -10.09
C PRO A 78 -2.96 -9.39 -11.47
N GLU A 79 -3.86 -8.95 -12.34
CA GLU A 79 -3.97 -9.46 -13.71
C GLU A 79 -2.71 -9.16 -14.52
N GLN A 80 -2.21 -7.93 -14.47
CA GLN A 80 -0.99 -7.51 -15.18
C GLN A 80 0.26 -8.24 -14.66
N ALA A 81 0.33 -8.52 -13.36
CA ALA A 81 1.40 -9.31 -12.77
C ALA A 81 1.39 -10.78 -13.27
N ASN A 82 0.21 -11.33 -13.57
CA ASN A 82 0.07 -12.72 -14.03
C ASN A 82 0.36 -12.90 -15.54
N GLU A 83 0.57 -11.83 -16.31
CA GLU A 83 0.91 -11.87 -17.74
C GLU A 83 2.39 -12.18 -18.02
N GLY A 84 3.09 -12.83 -17.08
CA GLY A 84 4.49 -13.23 -17.23
C GLY A 84 5.51 -12.17 -16.81
N LEU A 85 5.07 -11.08 -16.18
CA LEU A 85 5.94 -10.11 -15.53
C LEU A 85 6.34 -10.60 -14.15
N ASP A 86 7.64 -10.71 -13.89
CA ASP A 86 8.15 -10.96 -12.53
C ASP A 86 8.06 -9.67 -11.70
N LYS A 87 6.84 -9.37 -11.21
CA LYS A 87 6.53 -8.19 -10.40
C LYS A 87 7.50 -8.06 -9.22
N SER A 88 7.81 -9.17 -8.55
CA SER A 88 8.72 -9.17 -7.39
C SER A 88 10.13 -8.70 -7.78
N SER A 89 10.67 -9.19 -8.91
CA SER A 89 11.98 -8.76 -9.38
C SER A 89 11.98 -7.29 -9.82
N LEU A 90 10.93 -6.85 -10.52
CA LEU A 90 10.80 -5.45 -10.95
C LEU A 90 10.71 -4.49 -9.76
N GLU A 91 9.98 -4.86 -8.72
CA GLU A 91 9.88 -4.04 -7.50
C GLU A 91 11.20 -4.00 -6.72
N GLU A 92 11.90 -5.13 -6.59
CA GLU A 92 13.21 -5.18 -5.93
C GLU A 92 14.22 -4.29 -6.69
N GLU A 93 14.26 -4.37 -8.02
CA GLU A 93 15.10 -3.50 -8.85
C GLU A 93 14.76 -2.00 -8.67
N ALA A 94 13.46 -1.67 -8.65
CA ALA A 94 13.01 -0.31 -8.40
C ALA A 94 13.43 0.18 -7.01
N MET A 95 13.28 -0.63 -5.97
CA MET A 95 13.64 -0.27 -4.60
C MET A 95 15.15 -0.10 -4.42
N LEU A 96 15.95 -1.01 -4.98
CA LEU A 96 17.41 -0.86 -4.99
C LEU A 96 17.84 0.44 -5.69
N ARG A 97 17.16 0.82 -6.77
CA ARG A 97 17.41 2.09 -7.47
C ARG A 97 16.99 3.31 -6.65
N ILE A 98 15.83 3.27 -6.00
CA ILE A 98 15.27 4.36 -5.20
C ILE A 98 16.15 4.65 -3.99
N LEU A 99 16.54 3.61 -3.26
CA LEU A 99 17.33 3.70 -2.04
C LEU A 99 18.83 3.87 -2.31
N LYS A 100 19.25 3.84 -3.58
CA LYS A 100 20.64 4.06 -3.99
C LYS A 100 21.14 5.43 -3.54
N ASP A 101 22.31 5.45 -2.92
CA ASP A 101 23.01 6.63 -2.39
C ASP A 101 22.33 7.27 -1.15
N LEU A 102 21.40 6.57 -0.49
CA LEU A 102 21.08 6.87 0.92
C LEU A 102 22.31 6.59 1.80
N PRO A 103 22.49 7.29 2.94
CA PRO A 103 23.57 7.00 3.87
C PRO A 103 23.58 5.53 4.32
N ASP A 104 24.77 4.94 4.41
CA ASP A 104 24.96 3.52 4.72
C ASP A 104 24.32 3.11 6.06
N GLN A 105 24.19 4.05 7.00
CA GLN A 105 23.55 3.77 8.30
C GLN A 105 22.03 3.58 8.19
N ILE A 106 21.38 4.15 7.18
CA ILE A 106 19.91 4.11 7.05
C ILE A 106 19.43 3.31 5.86
N GLN A 107 20.19 3.23 4.76
CA GLN A 107 19.76 2.48 3.58
C GLN A 107 19.31 1.05 3.89
N PRO A 108 20.05 0.24 4.69
CA PRO A 108 19.63 -1.11 5.02
C PRO A 108 18.31 -1.15 5.77
N LEU A 109 18.07 -0.19 6.69
CA LEU A 109 16.83 -0.13 7.47
C LEU A 109 15.58 0.02 6.59
N TYR A 110 15.67 0.82 5.52
CA TYR A 110 14.55 1.00 4.58
C TYR A 110 14.39 -0.19 3.64
N LEU A 111 15.50 -0.74 3.15
CA LEU A 111 15.45 -1.93 2.28
C LEU A 111 14.91 -3.15 3.02
N GLU A 112 15.34 -3.37 4.26
CA GLU A 112 14.85 -4.44 5.12
C GLU A 112 13.37 -4.27 5.44
N ALA A 113 12.91 -3.06 5.80
CA ALA A 113 11.50 -2.80 6.03
C ALA A 113 10.64 -3.09 4.79
N TRP A 114 11.13 -2.75 3.58
CA TRP A 114 10.41 -3.08 2.34
C TRP A 114 10.41 -4.59 2.05
N ARG A 115 11.54 -5.28 2.22
CA ARG A 115 11.60 -6.74 2.07
C ARG A 115 10.73 -7.47 3.08
N GLU A 116 10.62 -6.93 4.29
CA GLU A 116 9.76 -7.45 5.34
C GLU A 116 8.28 -7.30 4.99
N TRP A 117 7.89 -6.18 4.37
CA TRP A 117 6.59 -6.05 3.72
C TRP A 117 6.36 -7.17 2.71
N VAL A 118 7.27 -7.34 1.75
CA VAL A 118 7.15 -8.34 0.68
C VAL A 118 7.00 -9.76 1.24
N LYS A 119 7.73 -10.10 2.31
CA LYS A 119 7.62 -11.41 2.97
C LYS A 119 6.37 -11.56 3.85
N GLY A 120 5.93 -10.49 4.51
CA GLY A 120 4.77 -10.53 5.41
C GLY A 120 4.98 -11.38 6.68
N GLU A 121 6.22 -11.54 7.14
CA GLU A 121 6.57 -12.49 8.20
C GLU A 121 6.48 -11.90 9.62
N SER A 122 6.55 -10.58 9.78
CA SER A 122 6.41 -9.95 11.10
C SER A 122 4.99 -9.54 11.43
N SER A 123 4.75 -9.27 12.70
CA SER A 123 3.46 -8.76 13.16
C SER A 123 3.17 -7.38 12.58
N GLU A 124 4.19 -6.52 12.44
CA GLU A 124 4.04 -5.20 11.82
C GLU A 124 3.72 -5.31 10.32
N ALA A 125 4.45 -6.15 9.57
CA ALA A 125 4.18 -6.33 8.14
C ALA A 125 2.81 -6.98 7.89
N ARG A 126 2.43 -7.98 8.70
CA ARG A 126 1.07 -8.55 8.65
C ARG A 126 0.00 -7.51 8.93
N LEU A 127 0.18 -6.69 9.97
CA LEU A 127 -0.75 -5.60 10.26
C LEU A 127 -0.87 -4.65 9.06
N VAL A 128 0.25 -4.18 8.51
CA VAL A 128 0.21 -3.23 7.38
C VAL A 128 -0.49 -3.85 6.16
N ARG A 129 -0.35 -5.16 5.91
CA ARG A 129 -1.07 -5.85 4.82
C ARG A 129 -2.58 -5.89 5.05
N GLU A 130 -3.01 -6.06 6.29
CA GLU A 130 -4.42 -5.99 6.64
C GLU A 130 -4.95 -4.55 6.56
N VAL A 131 -4.13 -3.57 6.92
CA VAL A 131 -4.45 -2.14 6.82
C VAL A 131 -4.56 -1.68 5.38
N ASP A 132 -3.65 -2.09 4.49
CA ASP A 132 -3.73 -1.86 3.03
C ASP A 132 -5.06 -2.38 2.47
N ALA A 133 -5.44 -3.60 2.84
CA ALA A 133 -6.72 -4.18 2.43
C ALA A 133 -7.93 -3.43 3.01
N LEU A 134 -7.87 -3.02 4.28
CA LEU A 134 -8.94 -2.25 4.94
C LEU A 134 -9.12 -0.88 4.26
N GLU A 135 -8.01 -0.21 3.98
CA GLU A 135 -7.99 1.10 3.31
C GLU A 135 -8.68 1.02 1.95
N MET A 136 -8.37 -0.01 1.16
CA MET A 136 -9.02 -0.25 -0.12
C MET A 136 -10.53 -0.49 0.03
N ALA A 137 -10.98 -1.21 1.07
CA ALA A 137 -12.41 -1.41 1.34
C ALA A 137 -13.12 -0.12 1.78
N LEU A 138 -12.45 0.72 2.57
CA LEU A 138 -12.93 2.05 2.96
C LEU A 138 -13.12 2.92 1.73
N GLN A 139 -12.12 2.97 0.85
CA GLN A 139 -12.21 3.74 -0.39
C GLN A 139 -13.34 3.26 -1.29
N ALA A 140 -13.55 1.94 -1.40
CA ALA A 140 -14.68 1.38 -2.15
C ALA A 140 -16.03 1.87 -1.61
N GLU A 141 -16.19 1.95 -0.28
CA GLU A 141 -17.40 2.47 0.36
C GLU A 141 -17.58 3.98 0.09
N GLU A 142 -16.51 4.77 0.11
CA GLU A 142 -16.56 6.20 -0.21
C GLU A 142 -16.92 6.46 -1.68
N TYR A 143 -16.40 5.66 -2.62
CA TYR A 143 -16.83 5.73 -4.01
C TYR A 143 -18.28 5.27 -4.20
N ALA A 144 -18.73 4.23 -3.50
CA ALA A 144 -20.12 3.81 -3.55
C ALA A 144 -21.07 4.93 -3.08
N ARG A 145 -20.72 5.62 -1.99
CA ARG A 145 -21.47 6.80 -1.50
C ARG A 145 -21.44 7.98 -2.47
N SER A 146 -20.39 8.07 -3.28
CA SER A 146 -20.25 9.08 -4.34
C SER A 146 -21.01 8.72 -5.62
N GLY A 147 -21.73 7.58 -5.65
CA GLY A 147 -22.60 7.19 -6.75
C GLY A 147 -21.97 6.25 -7.78
N PHE A 148 -20.76 5.74 -7.54
CA PHE A 148 -20.14 4.74 -8.39
C PHE A 148 -20.83 3.37 -8.25
N ASP A 149 -20.68 2.52 -9.28
CA ASP A 149 -21.35 1.23 -9.38
C ASP A 149 -20.96 0.28 -8.24
N GLN A 150 -21.88 0.04 -7.32
CA GLN A 150 -21.68 -0.82 -6.16
C GLN A 150 -21.35 -2.26 -6.54
N THR A 151 -21.83 -2.75 -7.68
CA THR A 151 -21.56 -4.12 -8.14
C THR A 151 -20.10 -4.31 -8.52
N LYS A 152 -19.50 -3.29 -9.15
CA LYS A 152 -18.07 -3.25 -9.47
C LYS A 152 -17.23 -3.08 -8.21
N LEU A 153 -17.67 -2.25 -7.26
CA LEU A 153 -16.95 -2.01 -6.01
C LEU A 153 -17.00 -3.19 -5.03
N ALA A 154 -17.99 -4.08 -5.15
CA ALA A 154 -18.15 -5.24 -4.27
C ALA A 154 -16.95 -6.21 -4.31
N GLU A 155 -16.25 -6.31 -5.44
CA GLU A 155 -15.09 -7.20 -5.54
C GLU A 155 -13.93 -6.75 -4.64
N PHE A 156 -13.75 -5.44 -4.47
CA PHE A 156 -12.71 -4.85 -3.62
C PHE A 156 -12.97 -5.17 -2.16
N LYS A 157 -14.22 -4.98 -1.70
CA LYS A 157 -14.64 -5.33 -0.34
C LYS A 157 -14.46 -6.82 -0.07
N ARG A 158 -14.86 -7.69 -1.01
CA ARG A 158 -14.66 -9.15 -0.90
C ARG A 158 -13.17 -9.50 -0.78
N SER A 159 -12.33 -8.95 -1.66
CA SER A 159 -10.88 -9.15 -1.63
C SER A 159 -10.25 -8.68 -0.31
N ALA A 160 -10.76 -7.60 0.29
CA ALA A 160 -10.31 -7.15 1.59
C ALA A 160 -10.68 -8.12 2.71
N SER A 161 -11.92 -8.60 2.75
CA SER A 161 -12.40 -9.59 3.73
C SER A 161 -11.57 -10.88 3.72
N GLU A 162 -11.11 -11.31 2.56
CA GLU A 162 -10.25 -12.50 2.43
C GLU A 162 -8.84 -12.29 3.00
N ARG A 163 -8.32 -11.06 2.96
CA ARG A 163 -6.99 -10.68 3.44
C ARG A 163 -6.95 -10.36 4.93
N ILE A 164 -8.02 -9.80 5.49
CA ILE A 164 -8.08 -9.35 6.89
C ILE A 164 -8.34 -10.53 7.85
N LYS A 165 -7.48 -10.68 8.86
CA LYS A 165 -7.47 -11.81 9.81
C LYS A 165 -7.55 -11.37 11.27
N SER A 166 -6.90 -10.26 11.62
CA SER A 166 -6.92 -9.67 12.95
C SER A 166 -8.34 -9.27 13.35
N GLY A 167 -8.73 -9.59 14.58
CA GLY A 167 -10.06 -9.27 15.11
C GLY A 167 -10.35 -7.77 15.14
N VAL A 168 -9.35 -6.94 15.45
CA VAL A 168 -9.51 -5.48 15.50
C VAL A 168 -9.75 -4.91 14.10
N VAL A 169 -8.94 -5.34 13.11
CA VAL A 169 -9.08 -4.86 11.73
C VAL A 169 -10.38 -5.37 11.10
N ARG A 170 -10.76 -6.62 11.39
CA ARG A 170 -12.05 -7.18 10.96
C ARG A 170 -13.23 -6.42 11.55
N GLY A 171 -13.18 -6.07 12.83
CA GLY A 171 -14.23 -5.27 13.46
C GLY A 171 -14.42 -3.90 12.80
N LEU A 172 -13.34 -3.27 12.31
CA LEU A 172 -13.44 -2.04 11.53
C LEU A 172 -14.09 -2.27 10.16
N LEU A 173 -13.72 -3.35 9.47
CA LEU A 173 -14.34 -3.71 8.18
C LEU A 173 -15.85 -3.95 8.33
N GLU A 174 -16.26 -4.70 9.36
CA GLU A 174 -17.68 -4.98 9.66
C GLU A 174 -18.47 -3.73 10.04
N ALA A 175 -17.81 -2.71 10.60
CA ALA A 175 -18.45 -1.43 10.94
C ALA A 175 -18.75 -0.55 9.72
N LEU A 176 -18.25 -0.90 8.53
CA LEU A 176 -18.48 -0.12 7.30
C LEU A 176 -19.84 -0.36 6.65
N GLY A 177 -20.57 -1.40 7.07
CA GLY A 177 -21.82 -1.85 6.47
C GLY A 177 -21.58 -2.98 5.49
#